data_AF-A0A956AMJ4-F1
#
_entry.id   AF-A0A956AMJ4-F1
#
_cell.length_a   1.000
_cell.length_b   1.000
_cell.length_c   1.000
_cell.angle_alpha   90.00
_cell.angle_beta   90.00
_cell.angle_gamma   90.00
#
_symmetry.space_group_name_H-M   'P 1'
#
loop_
_entity.id
_entity.type
_entity.pdbx_description
1 polymer ?
#
loop_
_entity_poly.entity_id
_entity_poly.type
_entity_poly.pdbx_seq_one_letter_code
_entity_poly.pdbx_strand_id
1 'polypeptide(L)'
;MPPAAASTTNRSLVTAADVQQELVRLFGGMSDRDLVVSVYGDEDADGAVSTFHELMRSFEMHGGAEAAVAFQDSLVKAPDALTIERALLTLSQPELQRKLLDQVLTTFGHHLIDPLGAVLTAGPEGNLMRELTSVRERVIADLESLRVTAETRSIVIQDIRKVMSNDYLAMLAEHEERELRPRVRALAQDILRLIGDIFHLALSRWPSHASSIAHAVRRRLAGEVRLAELPHLLRQQVLDGIEEFLWVETSNDIEGALRAMFASRQGIADKPPPLERSAYRSFAVGCWKLLTEHA
;
A
#
# COMPACT_ATOMS: atom_id res chain seq x y z
N MET A 1 58.09 27.49 45.58
CA MET A 1 58.08 26.98 44.19
C MET A 1 57.43 25.59 44.19
N PRO A 2 56.57 25.28 43.20
CA PRO A 2 55.78 24.03 43.08
C PRO A 2 56.68 22.83 42.64
N PRO A 3 56.24 21.56 42.44
CA PRO A 3 54.88 21.10 42.01
C PRO A 3 54.37 19.71 42.53
N ALA A 4 53.24 19.28 41.93
CA ALA A 4 52.58 17.94 41.95
C ALA A 4 51.53 17.72 43.07
N ALA A 5 50.34 17.15 42.83
CA ALA A 5 49.84 16.35 41.70
C ALA A 5 48.31 16.52 41.55
N ALA A 6 47.83 16.36 40.31
CA ALA A 6 46.42 16.11 40.04
C ALA A 6 45.96 14.83 40.76
N SER A 7 44.89 14.92 41.55
CA SER A 7 44.10 13.74 41.94
C SER A 7 42.67 13.94 41.46
N THR A 8 42.41 13.34 40.30
CA THR A 8 41.10 12.87 39.87
C THR A 8 40.38 12.20 41.04
N THR A 9 39.33 12.83 41.57
CA THR A 9 38.42 12.19 42.53
C THR A 9 37.11 11.90 41.82
N ASN A 10 37.05 10.65 41.35
CA ASN A 10 35.90 9.77 41.21
C ASN A 10 34.53 10.40 40.91
N ARG A 11 34.05 10.11 39.70
CA ARG A 11 32.62 9.99 39.36
C ARG A 11 31.88 9.34 40.53
N SER A 12 31.10 10.12 41.26
CA SER A 12 30.10 9.58 42.18
C SER A 12 29.12 8.75 41.37
N LEU A 13 29.08 7.45 41.67
CA LEU A 13 28.08 6.52 41.17
C LEU A 13 26.70 7.14 41.42
N VAL A 14 26.02 7.55 40.36
CA VAL A 14 24.61 7.91 40.40
C VAL A 14 23.88 6.69 40.96
N THR A 15 23.32 6.80 42.16
CA THR A 15 22.62 5.69 42.80
C THR A 15 21.20 5.61 42.26
N ALA A 16 20.57 4.43 42.35
CA ALA A 16 19.17 4.27 41.93
C ALA A 16 18.23 5.25 42.66
N ALA A 17 18.57 5.64 43.89
CA ALA A 17 17.86 6.66 44.65
C ALA A 17 17.98 8.06 44.02
N ASP A 18 19.15 8.42 43.49
CA ASP A 18 19.36 9.71 42.81
C ASP A 18 18.58 9.79 41.49
N VAL A 19 18.52 8.66 40.74
CA VAL A 19 17.69 8.55 39.53
C VAL A 19 16.21 8.65 39.88
N GLN A 20 15.76 7.95 40.92
CA GLN A 20 14.37 7.99 41.35
C GLN A 20 13.97 9.38 41.86
N GLN A 21 14.89 10.10 42.49
CA GLN A 21 14.67 11.47 42.94
C GLN A 21 14.62 12.47 41.77
N GLU A 22 15.44 12.28 40.74
CA GLU A 22 15.32 13.06 39.50
C GLU A 22 14.09 12.69 38.67
N LEU A 23 13.66 11.42 38.64
CA LEU A 23 12.39 11.02 38.03
C LEU A 23 11.20 11.63 38.76
N VAL A 24 11.18 11.63 40.10
CA VAL A 24 10.14 12.31 40.89
C VAL A 24 10.21 13.83 40.71
N ARG A 25 11.39 14.42 40.52
CA ARG A 25 11.52 15.85 40.21
C ARG A 25 11.04 16.19 38.79
N LEU A 26 11.32 15.34 37.80
CA LEU A 26 10.93 15.52 36.41
C LEU A 26 9.46 15.20 36.16
N PHE A 27 8.88 14.24 36.88
CA PHE A 27 7.55 13.69 36.64
C PHE A 27 6.54 13.86 37.79
N GLY A 28 7.01 14.04 39.03
CA GLY A 28 6.15 14.08 40.23
C GLY A 28 5.40 15.39 40.47
N GLY A 29 5.62 16.42 39.65
CA GLY A 29 4.92 17.71 39.74
C GLY A 29 3.78 17.93 38.75
N MET A 30 3.45 16.94 37.90
CA MET A 30 2.60 17.14 36.73
C MET A 30 1.33 16.28 36.76
N SER A 31 0.56 16.34 37.85
CA SER A 31 -0.76 15.69 37.94
C SER A 31 -1.83 16.25 37.00
N ASP A 32 -1.50 17.25 36.17
CA ASP A 32 -2.47 18.01 35.35
C ASP A 32 -2.09 18.13 33.86
N ARG A 33 -1.08 17.38 33.38
CA ARG A 33 -0.75 17.32 31.96
C ARG A 33 -0.58 15.88 31.51
N ASP A 34 -1.39 15.47 30.53
CA ASP A 34 -1.22 14.23 29.77
C ASP A 34 0.22 14.16 29.25
N LEU A 35 1.05 13.39 29.93
CA LEU A 35 2.44 13.16 29.57
C LEU A 35 2.46 12.21 28.37
N VAL A 36 2.54 12.77 27.16
CA VAL A 36 2.75 11.99 25.94
C VAL A 36 4.24 11.69 25.83
N VAL A 37 4.63 10.46 26.19
CA VAL A 37 5.98 9.95 25.90
C VAL A 37 5.98 9.40 24.48
N SER A 38 6.48 10.19 23.53
CA SER A 38 6.70 9.73 22.16
C SER A 38 8.04 8.98 22.06
N VAL A 39 7.96 7.72 21.64
CA VAL A 39 9.12 6.87 21.39
C VAL A 39 9.48 7.02 19.92
N TYR A 40 10.55 7.77 19.63
CA TYR A 40 11.15 7.78 18.30
C TYR A 40 11.95 6.48 18.12
N GLY A 41 11.30 5.46 17.58
CA GLY A 41 11.92 4.22 17.12
C GLY A 41 12.16 4.25 15.61
N ASP A 42 13.18 3.51 15.19
CA ASP A 42 13.62 3.32 13.80
C ASP A 42 12.46 2.93 12.85
N GLU A 43 12.60 3.22 11.55
CA GLU A 43 11.54 3.26 10.50
C GLU A 43 10.71 1.96 10.30
N ASP A 44 10.99 0.90 11.06
CA ASP A 44 10.29 -0.38 11.03
C ASP A 44 9.40 -0.62 12.26
N ALA A 45 8.17 -1.05 11.99
CA ALA A 45 7.11 -1.19 12.99
C ALA A 45 7.39 -2.25 14.08
N ASP A 46 8.30 -3.20 13.81
CA ASP A 46 8.76 -4.19 14.79
C ASP A 46 9.85 -3.60 15.71
N GLY A 47 10.62 -2.63 15.21
CA GLY A 47 11.61 -1.87 15.96
C GLY A 47 10.95 -1.01 17.04
N ALA A 48 9.90 -0.26 16.69
CA ALA A 48 9.16 0.57 17.65
C ALA A 48 8.55 -0.25 18.81
N VAL A 49 8.06 -1.46 18.54
CA VAL A 49 7.54 -2.39 19.55
C VAL A 49 8.65 -2.93 20.44
N SER A 50 9.80 -3.29 19.87
CA SER A 50 10.97 -3.69 20.64
C SER A 50 11.46 -2.55 21.54
N THR A 51 11.52 -1.33 21.03
CA THR A 51 11.91 -0.13 21.79
C THR A 51 10.89 0.19 22.89
N PHE A 52 9.59 0.02 22.63
CA PHE A 52 8.55 0.16 23.64
C PHE A 52 8.71 -0.91 24.74
N HIS A 53 8.90 -2.18 24.39
CA HIS A 53 9.18 -3.23 25.37
C HIS A 53 10.47 -2.99 26.15
N GLU A 54 11.51 -2.45 25.52
CA GLU A 54 12.77 -2.10 26.17
C GLU A 54 12.61 -0.92 27.14
N LEU A 55 11.83 0.10 26.77
CA LEU A 55 11.45 1.21 27.66
C LEU A 55 10.63 0.71 28.85
N MET A 56 9.63 -0.15 28.61
CA MET A 56 8.82 -0.73 29.68
C MET A 56 9.68 -1.59 30.62
N ARG A 57 10.61 -2.37 30.07
CA ARG A 57 11.60 -3.14 30.86
C ARG A 57 12.54 -2.22 31.64
N SER A 58 12.93 -1.07 31.08
CA SER A 58 13.72 -0.05 31.78
C SER A 58 12.95 0.58 32.94
N PHE A 59 11.67 0.91 32.74
CA PHE A 59 10.78 1.37 33.80
C PHE A 59 10.55 0.31 34.88
N GLU A 60 10.46 -0.97 34.52
CA GLU A 60 10.39 -2.08 35.49
C GLU A 60 11.69 -2.24 36.30
N MET A 61 12.86 -2.03 35.68
CA MET A 61 14.15 -2.12 36.38
C MET A 61 14.41 -0.92 37.32
N HIS A 62 13.77 0.23 37.07
CA HIS A 62 13.95 1.46 37.85
C HIS A 62 12.74 1.82 38.73
N GLY A 63 11.58 1.18 38.53
CA GLY A 63 10.42 1.25 39.40
C GLY A 63 10.65 0.35 40.60
N GLY A 64 10.85 0.93 41.77
CA GLY A 64 11.11 0.18 43.01
C GLY A 64 10.05 -0.88 43.34
N ALA A 65 10.32 -1.64 44.41
CA ALA A 65 9.67 -2.90 44.83
C ALA A 65 8.13 -2.94 45.02
N GLU A 66 7.39 -1.92 44.59
CA GLU A 66 5.91 -1.91 44.53
C GLU A 66 5.36 -2.35 43.15
N ALA A 67 6.19 -2.50 42.11
CA ALA A 67 5.79 -3.06 40.81
C ALA A 67 5.73 -4.61 40.84
N ALA A 68 4.87 -5.18 41.70
CA ALA A 68 4.70 -6.63 41.81
C ALA A 68 3.85 -7.23 40.67
N VAL A 69 3.25 -6.40 39.83
CA VAL A 69 2.68 -6.80 38.54
C VAL A 69 3.66 -6.33 37.49
N ALA A 70 4.17 -7.23 36.64
CA ALA A 70 4.96 -6.83 35.47
C ALA A 70 4.15 -5.74 34.76
N PHE A 71 4.77 -4.58 34.51
CA PHE A 71 4.08 -3.42 33.95
C PHE A 71 3.46 -3.74 32.59
N GLN A 72 4.01 -4.77 31.92
CA GLN A 72 3.49 -5.43 30.71
C GLN A 72 2.15 -6.16 30.91
N ASP A 73 1.90 -6.74 32.09
CA ASP A 73 0.66 -7.42 32.49
C ASP A 73 -0.37 -6.45 33.10
N SER A 74 -0.02 -5.17 33.21
CA SER A 74 -0.94 -4.14 33.67
C SER A 74 -2.12 -4.00 32.71
N LEU A 75 -3.32 -4.08 33.29
CA LEU A 75 -4.58 -3.94 32.59
C LEU A 75 -4.89 -2.44 32.43
N VAL A 76 -4.92 -1.96 31.19
CA VAL A 76 -5.16 -0.56 30.85
C VAL A 76 -6.49 -0.45 30.11
N LYS A 77 -7.27 0.60 30.43
CA LYS A 77 -8.47 0.92 29.68
C LYS A 77 -8.09 1.34 28.27
N ALA A 78 -8.72 0.73 27.27
CA ALA A 78 -8.50 1.13 25.89
C ALA A 78 -8.82 2.64 25.70
N PRO A 79 -8.08 3.33 24.81
CA PRO A 79 -8.24 4.76 24.57
C PRO A 79 -9.65 5.11 24.11
N ASP A 80 -10.08 6.31 24.47
CA ASP A 80 -11.41 6.79 24.13
C ASP A 80 -11.57 7.07 22.64
N ALA A 81 -12.81 6.95 22.15
CA ALA A 81 -13.14 7.17 20.74
C ALA A 81 -12.71 8.56 20.27
N LEU A 82 -12.76 9.57 21.14
CA LEU A 82 -12.31 10.93 20.83
C LEU A 82 -10.80 11.00 20.55
N THR A 83 -9.99 10.21 21.26
CA THR A 83 -8.53 10.18 21.05
C THR A 83 -8.20 9.51 19.73
N ILE A 84 -8.87 8.41 19.40
CA ILE A 84 -8.72 7.70 18.12
C ILE A 84 -9.22 8.59 16.97
N GLU A 85 -10.35 9.27 17.14
CA GLU A 85 -10.90 10.20 16.15
C GLU A 85 -9.94 11.35 15.87
N ARG A 86 -9.39 12.00 16.92
CA ARG A 86 -8.40 13.07 16.75
C ARG A 86 -7.16 12.59 16.00
N ALA A 87 -6.66 11.40 16.32
CA ALA A 87 -5.55 10.81 15.59
C ALA A 87 -5.91 10.60 14.11
N LEU A 88 -7.06 9.98 13.82
CA LEU A 88 -7.52 9.77 12.44
C LEU A 88 -7.77 11.08 11.68
N LEU A 89 -8.22 12.14 12.35
CA LEU A 89 -8.41 13.46 11.74
C LEU A 89 -7.11 14.11 11.29
N THR A 90 -5.93 13.69 11.76
CA THR A 90 -4.66 14.19 11.21
C THR A 90 -4.55 13.88 9.71
N LEU A 91 -5.11 12.75 9.24
CA LEU A 91 -5.15 12.40 7.82
C LEU A 91 -6.08 13.28 6.98
N SER A 92 -6.91 14.14 7.59
CA SER A 92 -7.72 15.11 6.84
C SER A 92 -6.95 16.36 6.42
N GLN A 93 -5.68 16.49 6.82
CA GLN A 93 -4.86 17.62 6.40
C GLN A 93 -4.57 17.56 4.89
N PRO A 94 -4.66 18.68 4.15
CA PRO A 94 -4.56 18.67 2.69
C PRO A 94 -3.19 18.18 2.18
N GLU A 95 -2.12 18.44 2.93
CA GLU A 95 -0.77 17.95 2.58
C GLU A 95 -0.67 16.43 2.69
N LEU A 96 -1.26 15.85 3.74
CA LEU A 96 -1.32 14.41 3.95
C LEU A 96 -2.27 13.73 2.96
N GLN A 97 -3.41 14.35 2.66
CA GLN A 97 -4.32 13.85 1.61
C GLN A 97 -3.64 13.79 0.24
N ARG A 98 -2.77 14.75 -0.09
CA ARG A 98 -2.00 14.69 -1.34
C ARG A 98 -1.03 13.51 -1.34
N LYS A 99 -0.29 13.29 -0.24
CA LYS A 99 0.61 12.14 -0.09
C LYS A 99 -0.16 10.81 -0.16
N LEU A 100 -1.34 10.74 0.45
CA LEU A 100 -2.22 9.59 0.38
C LEU A 100 -2.69 9.33 -1.05
N LEU A 101 -3.10 10.35 -1.80
CA LEU A 101 -3.48 10.19 -3.20
C LEU A 101 -2.32 9.69 -4.06
N ASP A 102 -1.11 10.21 -3.86
CA ASP A 102 0.09 9.69 -4.54
C ASP A 102 0.34 8.21 -4.19
N GLN A 103 0.10 7.83 -2.93
CA GLN A 103 0.22 6.44 -2.48
C GLN A 103 -0.88 5.53 -3.06
N VAL A 104 -2.12 6.02 -3.21
CA VAL A 104 -3.19 5.31 -3.91
C VAL A 104 -2.79 5.07 -5.36
N LEU A 105 -2.34 6.12 -6.07
CA LEU A 105 -1.99 6.04 -7.48
C LEU A 105 -0.79 5.11 -7.71
N THR A 106 0.16 5.06 -6.79
CA THR A 106 1.26 4.09 -6.87
C THR A 106 0.78 2.67 -6.56
N THR A 107 -0.02 2.45 -5.53
CA THR A 107 -0.47 1.10 -5.13
C THR A 107 -1.44 0.50 -6.15
N PHE A 108 -2.51 1.23 -6.47
CA PHE A 108 -3.54 0.79 -7.41
C PHE A 108 -3.12 0.98 -8.87
N GLY A 109 -2.29 1.99 -9.17
CA GLY A 109 -1.80 2.21 -10.53
C GLY A 109 -0.96 1.05 -11.03
N HIS A 110 0.01 0.54 -10.25
CA HIS A 110 0.76 -0.65 -10.65
C HIS A 110 -0.17 -1.85 -10.89
N HIS A 111 -1.07 -2.15 -9.94
CA HIS A 111 -1.98 -3.29 -10.07
C HIS A 111 -2.90 -3.22 -11.30
N LEU A 112 -3.35 -2.02 -11.68
CA LEU A 112 -4.31 -1.82 -12.76
C LEU A 112 -3.66 -1.52 -14.11
N ILE A 113 -2.45 -0.96 -14.13
CA ILE A 113 -1.72 -0.56 -15.35
C ILE A 113 -0.69 -1.61 -15.76
N ASP A 114 -0.03 -2.29 -14.83
CA ASP A 114 0.97 -3.32 -15.19
C ASP A 114 0.37 -4.42 -16.07
N PRO A 115 -0.89 -4.88 -15.87
CA PRO A 115 -1.54 -5.79 -16.80
C PRO A 115 -1.74 -5.20 -18.21
N LEU A 116 -1.96 -3.88 -18.32
CA LEU A 116 -2.03 -3.19 -19.62
C LEU A 116 -0.65 -3.07 -20.26
N GLY A 117 0.40 -2.89 -19.46
CA GLY A 117 1.79 -2.99 -19.88
C GLY A 117 2.12 -4.40 -20.38
N ALA A 118 1.61 -5.43 -19.70
CA ALA A 118 1.72 -6.81 -20.14
C ALA A 118 1.00 -7.07 -21.46
N VAL A 119 -0.12 -6.40 -21.74
CA VAL A 119 -0.76 -6.43 -23.08
C VAL A 119 0.12 -5.78 -24.15
N LEU A 120 0.92 -4.77 -23.81
CA LEU A 120 1.88 -4.17 -24.74
C LEU A 120 3.13 -5.03 -24.95
N THR A 121 3.63 -5.71 -23.90
CA THR A 121 4.83 -6.57 -23.98
C THR A 121 4.53 -7.99 -24.46
N ALA A 122 3.37 -8.54 -24.11
CA ALA A 122 2.80 -9.72 -24.78
C ALA A 122 2.17 -9.36 -26.15
N GLY A 123 1.96 -8.06 -26.36
CA GLY A 123 1.66 -7.41 -27.62
C GLY A 123 2.82 -7.44 -28.63
N PRO A 124 2.76 -6.66 -29.72
CA PRO A 124 3.28 -7.01 -31.05
C PRO A 124 4.79 -7.21 -31.23
N GLU A 125 5.62 -7.10 -30.19
CA GLU A 125 7.07 -7.31 -30.30
C GLU A 125 7.46 -8.81 -30.32
N GLY A 126 6.56 -9.76 -30.02
CA GLY A 126 6.92 -11.19 -30.05
C GLY A 126 5.85 -12.19 -30.52
N ASN A 127 4.56 -11.96 -30.25
CA ASN A 127 3.53 -12.96 -30.52
C ASN A 127 2.72 -12.72 -31.81
N LEU A 128 2.39 -11.47 -32.17
CA LEU A 128 1.59 -11.20 -33.36
C LEU A 128 2.30 -11.65 -34.65
N MET A 129 3.61 -11.35 -34.78
CA MET A 129 4.40 -11.86 -35.90
C MET A 129 4.43 -13.39 -35.95
N ARG A 130 4.47 -14.06 -34.79
CA ARG A 130 4.43 -15.51 -34.68
C ARG A 130 3.05 -16.08 -35.06
N GLU A 131 1.97 -15.41 -34.66
CA GLU A 131 0.60 -15.75 -35.02
C GLU A 131 0.33 -15.55 -36.51
N LEU A 132 0.69 -14.39 -37.07
CA LEU A 132 0.59 -14.10 -38.50
C LEU A 132 1.42 -15.09 -39.33
N THR A 133 2.61 -15.44 -38.86
CA THR A 133 3.43 -16.51 -39.46
C THR A 133 2.73 -17.86 -39.35
N SER A 134 2.17 -18.21 -38.19
CA SER A 134 1.44 -19.47 -38.01
C SER A 134 0.21 -19.57 -38.91
N VAL A 135 -0.54 -18.47 -39.09
CA VAL A 135 -1.66 -18.38 -40.02
C VAL A 135 -1.18 -18.59 -41.45
N ARG A 136 -0.09 -17.94 -41.86
CA ARG A 136 0.51 -18.15 -43.19
C ARG A 136 0.89 -19.61 -43.40
N GLU A 137 1.60 -20.23 -42.45
CA GLU A 137 2.01 -21.63 -42.56
C GLU A 137 0.79 -22.58 -42.61
N ARG A 138 -0.28 -22.28 -41.87
CA ARG A 138 -1.54 -23.04 -41.94
C ARG A 138 -2.21 -22.93 -43.30
N VAL A 139 -2.30 -21.72 -43.85
CA VAL A 139 -2.83 -21.50 -45.21
C VAL A 139 -1.98 -22.24 -46.23
N ILE A 140 -0.65 -22.22 -46.12
CA ILE A 140 0.24 -22.98 -47.01
C ILE A 140 -0.02 -24.49 -46.87
N ALA A 141 -0.13 -25.02 -45.65
CA ALA A 141 -0.43 -26.43 -45.41
C ALA A 141 -1.80 -26.86 -45.99
N ASP A 142 -2.82 -26.00 -45.86
CA ASP A 142 -4.13 -26.25 -46.44
C ASP A 142 -4.05 -26.26 -47.99
N LEU A 143 -3.26 -25.37 -48.59
CA LEU A 143 -3.01 -25.33 -50.03
C LEU A 143 -2.23 -26.55 -50.52
N GLU A 144 -1.33 -27.10 -49.70
CA GLU A 144 -0.60 -28.34 -50.02
C GLU A 144 -1.53 -29.56 -50.09
N SER A 145 -2.62 -29.55 -49.31
CA SER A 145 -3.63 -30.62 -49.29
C SER A 145 -4.61 -30.59 -50.47
N LEU A 146 -4.61 -29.51 -51.28
CA LEU A 146 -5.52 -29.37 -52.42
C LEU A 146 -5.28 -30.44 -53.51
N ARG A 147 -6.38 -31.00 -54.02
CA ARG A 147 -6.39 -31.95 -55.15
C ARG A 147 -6.28 -31.24 -56.51
N VAL A 148 -5.17 -30.54 -56.72
CA VAL A 148 -4.80 -29.88 -57.99
C VAL A 148 -3.49 -30.45 -58.53
N THR A 149 -3.10 -30.07 -59.74
CA THR A 149 -1.80 -30.46 -60.31
C THR A 149 -0.65 -29.89 -59.45
N ALA A 150 0.50 -30.57 -59.46
CA ALA A 150 1.67 -30.14 -58.70
C ALA A 150 2.16 -28.74 -59.12
N GLU A 151 2.03 -28.41 -60.41
CA GLU A 151 2.41 -27.11 -60.96
C GLU A 151 1.46 -26.00 -60.47
N THR A 152 0.14 -26.20 -60.52
CA THR A 152 -0.84 -25.23 -60.00
C THR A 152 -0.65 -25.02 -58.50
N ARG A 153 -0.38 -26.09 -57.72
CA ARG A 153 -0.09 -25.99 -56.29
C ARG A 153 1.15 -25.14 -56.01
N SER A 154 2.24 -25.38 -56.75
CA SER A 154 3.50 -24.64 -56.60
C SER A 154 3.33 -23.14 -56.86
N ILE A 155 2.61 -22.78 -57.94
CA ILE A 155 2.33 -21.39 -58.31
C ILE A 155 1.55 -20.70 -57.18
N VAL A 156 0.45 -21.31 -56.71
CA VAL A 156 -0.41 -20.71 -55.67
C VAL A 156 0.33 -20.54 -54.34
N ILE A 157 1.12 -21.54 -53.92
CA ILE A 157 1.94 -21.42 -52.69
C ILE A 157 2.97 -20.30 -52.83
N GLN A 158 3.64 -20.19 -53.99
CA GLN A 158 4.61 -19.13 -54.24
C GLN A 158 3.96 -17.75 -54.22
N ASP A 159 2.77 -17.61 -54.80
CA ASP A 159 2.02 -16.35 -54.80
C ASP A 159 1.57 -15.97 -53.40
N ILE A 160 1.07 -16.92 -52.60
CA ILE A 160 0.69 -16.68 -51.20
C ILE A 160 1.91 -16.28 -50.35
N ARG A 161 3.08 -16.90 -50.58
CA ARG A 161 4.34 -16.48 -49.92
C ARG A 161 4.77 -15.06 -50.29
N LYS A 162 4.52 -14.63 -51.53
CA LYS A 162 4.79 -13.25 -51.96
C LYS A 162 3.79 -12.26 -51.37
N VAL A 163 2.50 -12.62 -51.33
CA VAL A 163 1.44 -11.76 -50.78
C VAL A 163 1.58 -11.62 -49.26
N MET A 164 1.85 -12.72 -48.54
CA MET A 164 2.10 -12.74 -47.10
C MET A 164 3.61 -12.78 -46.80
N SER A 165 4.37 -11.90 -47.45
CA SER A 165 5.81 -11.80 -47.23
C SER A 165 6.12 -11.40 -45.78
N ASN A 166 7.33 -11.74 -45.31
CA ASN A 166 7.75 -11.34 -43.96
C ASN A 166 7.71 -9.81 -43.78
N ASP A 167 8.06 -9.05 -44.82
CA ASP A 167 8.03 -7.59 -44.80
C ASP A 167 6.60 -7.04 -44.68
N TYR A 168 5.64 -7.66 -45.39
CA TYR A 168 4.23 -7.29 -45.27
C TYR A 168 3.67 -7.61 -43.88
N LEU A 169 3.98 -8.79 -43.33
CA LEU A 169 3.54 -9.16 -41.98
C LEU A 169 4.17 -8.26 -40.91
N ALA A 170 5.45 -7.89 -41.07
CA ALA A 170 6.13 -6.96 -40.17
C ALA A 170 5.49 -5.56 -40.22
N MET A 171 5.15 -5.07 -41.41
CA MET A 171 4.43 -3.80 -41.57
C MET A 171 3.05 -3.83 -40.90
N LEU A 172 2.31 -4.94 -41.00
CA LEU A 172 1.03 -5.10 -40.30
C LEU A 172 1.19 -5.11 -38.77
N ALA A 173 2.19 -5.84 -38.27
CA ALA A 173 2.46 -5.88 -36.83
C ALA A 173 2.87 -4.50 -36.28
N GLU A 174 3.70 -3.77 -37.02
CA GLU A 174 4.08 -2.40 -36.65
C GLU A 174 2.88 -1.44 -36.71
N HIS A 175 1.98 -1.60 -37.68
CA HIS A 175 0.79 -0.78 -37.77
C HIS A 175 -0.16 -1.02 -36.59
N GLU A 176 -0.43 -2.29 -36.24
CA GLU A 176 -1.22 -2.65 -35.06
C GLU A 176 -0.59 -2.10 -33.78
N GLU A 177 0.74 -2.15 -33.65
CA GLU A 177 1.42 -1.59 -32.49
C GLU A 177 1.28 -0.07 -32.38
N ARG A 178 1.41 0.63 -33.51
CA ARG A 178 1.22 2.10 -33.58
C ARG A 178 -0.20 2.51 -33.24
N GLU A 179 -1.20 1.67 -33.50
CA GLU A 179 -2.60 1.94 -33.14
C GLU A 179 -2.94 1.53 -31.71
N LEU A 180 -2.45 0.39 -31.24
CA LEU A 180 -2.73 -0.14 -29.90
C LEU A 180 -2.05 0.68 -28.81
N ARG A 181 -0.80 1.09 -28.99
CA ARG A 181 -0.02 1.79 -27.95
C ARG A 181 -0.67 3.10 -27.49
N PRO A 182 -1.15 4.00 -28.38
CA PRO A 182 -1.92 5.18 -27.97
C PRO A 182 -3.23 4.84 -27.26
N ARG A 183 -3.95 3.82 -27.72
CA ARG A 183 -5.23 3.40 -27.11
C ARG A 183 -5.04 2.85 -25.70
N VAL A 184 -4.01 2.03 -25.48
CA VAL A 184 -3.62 1.51 -24.16
C VAL A 184 -3.19 2.66 -23.25
N ARG A 185 -2.38 3.60 -23.75
CA ARG A 185 -1.96 4.77 -22.97
C ARG A 185 -3.14 5.63 -22.55
N ALA A 186 -4.10 5.87 -23.45
CA ALA A 186 -5.32 6.59 -23.14
C ALA A 186 -6.13 5.84 -22.06
N LEU A 187 -6.25 4.52 -22.17
CA LEU A 187 -6.93 3.69 -21.17
C LEU A 187 -6.25 3.78 -19.80
N ALA A 188 -4.92 3.68 -19.73
CA ALA A 188 -4.18 3.81 -18.48
C ALA A 188 -4.38 5.20 -17.84
N GLN A 189 -4.37 6.27 -18.65
CA GLN A 189 -4.60 7.63 -18.17
C GLN A 189 -6.02 7.82 -17.62
N ASP A 190 -7.03 7.30 -18.33
CA ASP A 190 -8.41 7.38 -17.88
C ASP A 190 -8.64 6.58 -16.59
N ILE A 191 -7.99 5.41 -16.46
CA ILE A 191 -8.05 4.58 -15.24
C ILE A 191 -7.42 5.32 -14.05
N LEU A 192 -6.23 5.90 -14.23
CA LEU A 192 -5.57 6.68 -13.18
C LEU A 192 -6.41 7.87 -12.73
N ARG A 193 -7.03 8.57 -13.69
CA ARG A 193 -7.92 9.69 -13.39
C ARG A 193 -9.15 9.24 -12.62
N LEU A 194 -9.79 8.15 -13.05
CA LEU A 194 -10.94 7.56 -12.38
C LEU A 194 -10.63 7.20 -10.92
N ILE A 195 -9.50 6.52 -10.68
CA ILE A 195 -9.07 6.14 -9.33
C ILE A 195 -8.83 7.41 -8.49
N GLY A 196 -8.11 8.38 -9.05
CA GLY A 196 -7.84 9.66 -8.39
C GLY A 196 -9.13 10.37 -7.98
N ASP A 197 -10.10 10.46 -8.88
CA ASP A 197 -11.38 11.14 -8.64
C ASP A 197 -12.22 10.42 -7.57
N ILE A 198 -12.30 9.08 -7.62
CA ILE A 198 -13.06 8.27 -6.64
C ILE A 198 -12.41 8.36 -5.25
N PHE A 199 -11.09 8.18 -5.16
CA PHE A 199 -10.40 8.27 -3.87
C PHE A 199 -10.38 9.70 -3.33
N HIS A 200 -10.28 10.71 -4.18
CA HIS A 200 -10.41 12.11 -3.74
C HIS A 200 -11.81 12.36 -3.15
N LEU A 201 -12.86 11.86 -3.77
CA LEU A 201 -14.22 11.95 -3.22
C LEU A 201 -14.34 11.20 -1.89
N ALA A 202 -13.82 9.97 -1.79
CA ALA A 202 -13.83 9.20 -0.56
C ALA A 202 -13.06 9.90 0.58
N LEU A 203 -11.87 10.43 0.29
CA LEU A 203 -11.04 11.17 1.25
C LEU A 203 -11.67 12.52 1.64
N SER A 204 -12.45 13.16 0.77
CA SER A 204 -13.20 14.38 1.13
C SER A 204 -14.22 14.15 2.24
N ARG A 205 -14.75 12.92 2.34
CA ARG A 205 -15.69 12.50 3.39
C ARG A 205 -14.97 11.96 4.63
N TRP A 206 -13.64 11.89 4.63
CA TRP A 206 -12.85 11.28 5.70
C TRP A 206 -13.23 11.70 7.14
N PRO A 207 -13.55 12.98 7.45
CA PRO A 207 -13.89 13.36 8.82
C PRO A 207 -15.09 12.62 9.43
N SER A 208 -16.16 12.37 8.65
CA SER A 208 -17.30 11.59 9.13
C SER A 208 -16.95 10.11 9.31
N HIS A 209 -16.03 9.60 8.50
CA HIS A 209 -15.56 8.23 8.53
C HIS A 209 -14.57 7.98 9.68
N ALA A 210 -13.71 8.94 9.99
CA ALA A 210 -12.81 8.90 11.14
C ALA A 210 -13.60 8.70 12.45
N SER A 211 -14.71 9.42 12.62
CA SER A 211 -15.61 9.25 13.78
C SER A 211 -16.25 7.85 13.81
N SER A 212 -16.71 7.35 12.67
CA SER A 212 -17.32 6.02 12.56
C SER A 212 -16.32 4.89 12.85
N ILE A 213 -15.11 4.99 12.31
CA ILE A 213 -14.01 4.05 12.57
C ILE A 213 -13.63 4.09 14.06
N ALA A 214 -13.46 5.28 14.64
CA ALA A 214 -13.13 5.43 16.05
C ALA A 214 -14.17 4.78 16.98
N HIS A 215 -15.46 4.95 16.69
CA HIS A 215 -16.52 4.27 17.43
C HIS A 215 -16.51 2.75 17.23
N ALA A 216 -16.25 2.25 16.02
CA ALA A 216 -16.15 0.82 15.75
C ALA A 216 -14.96 0.19 16.48
N VAL A 217 -13.78 0.82 16.40
CA VAL A 217 -12.56 0.37 17.09
C VAL A 217 -12.77 0.36 18.60
N ARG A 218 -13.38 1.41 19.18
CA ARG A 218 -13.68 1.47 20.61
C ARG A 218 -14.61 0.35 21.07
N ARG A 219 -15.62 -0.01 20.27
CA ARG A 219 -16.52 -1.14 20.57
C ARG A 219 -15.79 -2.48 20.52
N ARG A 220 -14.86 -2.65 19.57
CA ARG A 220 -14.07 -3.89 19.43
C ARG A 220 -12.98 -4.03 20.51
N LEU A 221 -12.45 -2.92 21.01
CA LEU A 221 -11.50 -2.84 22.13
C LEU A 221 -12.19 -2.64 23.49
N ALA A 222 -13.45 -3.02 23.63
CA ALA A 222 -14.19 -2.82 24.88
C ALA A 222 -13.61 -3.70 26.00
N GLY A 223 -13.16 -3.06 27.08
CA GLY A 223 -12.65 -3.74 28.27
C GLY A 223 -11.29 -3.23 28.73
N GLU A 224 -10.69 -3.96 29.66
CA GLU A 224 -9.31 -3.77 30.07
C GLU A 224 -8.43 -4.71 29.24
N VAL A 225 -7.39 -4.13 28.62
CA VAL A 225 -6.48 -4.85 27.73
C VAL A 225 -5.08 -4.75 28.33
N ARG A 226 -4.28 -5.81 28.16
CA ARG A 226 -2.88 -5.79 28.57
C ARG A 226 -2.14 -4.69 27.83
N LEU A 227 -1.37 -3.89 28.56
CA LEU A 227 -0.62 -2.77 28.00
C LEU A 227 0.35 -3.22 26.88
N ALA A 228 0.91 -4.41 26.99
CA ALA A 228 1.77 -4.99 25.95
C ALA A 228 1.04 -5.29 24.63
N GLU A 229 -0.24 -5.68 24.69
CA GLU A 229 -1.02 -6.09 23.52
C GLU A 229 -1.78 -4.91 22.87
N LEU A 230 -2.00 -3.84 23.64
CA LEU A 230 -2.80 -2.68 23.24
C LEU A 230 -2.30 -1.99 21.95
N PRO A 231 -1.00 -1.73 21.74
CA PRO A 231 -0.51 -1.12 20.50
C PRO A 231 -0.78 -1.96 19.25
N HIS A 232 -0.59 -3.29 19.35
CA HIS A 232 -0.84 -4.21 18.24
C HIS A 232 -2.32 -4.30 17.91
N LEU A 233 -3.16 -4.45 18.94
CA LEU A 233 -4.61 -4.53 18.77
C LEU A 233 -5.17 -3.22 18.20
N LEU A 234 -4.70 -2.07 18.70
CA LEU A 234 -5.15 -0.77 18.19
C LEU A 234 -4.74 -0.57 16.73
N ARG A 235 -3.50 -0.88 16.37
CA ARG A 235 -3.03 -0.85 14.99
C ARG A 235 -3.88 -1.75 14.10
N GLN A 236 -4.09 -3.00 14.48
CA GLN A 236 -4.86 -3.95 13.68
C GLN A 236 -6.30 -3.46 13.48
N GLN A 237 -6.97 -3.04 14.55
CA GLN A 237 -8.37 -2.59 14.46
C GLN A 237 -8.52 -1.30 13.64
N VAL A 238 -7.57 -0.38 13.72
CA VAL A 238 -7.57 0.83 12.88
C VAL A 238 -7.31 0.46 11.42
N LEU A 239 -6.33 -0.41 11.13
CA LEU A 239 -6.07 -0.87 9.76
C LEU A 239 -7.28 -1.57 9.16
N ASP A 240 -7.90 -2.49 9.90
CA ASP A 240 -9.10 -3.20 9.48
C ASP A 240 -10.25 -2.22 9.20
N GLY A 241 -10.41 -1.20 10.06
CA GLY A 241 -11.44 -0.17 9.89
C GLY A 241 -11.23 0.72 8.67
N ILE A 242 -9.98 1.11 8.38
CA ILE A 242 -9.63 1.91 7.19
C ILE A 242 -9.82 1.07 5.92
N GLU A 243 -9.35 -0.18 5.91
CA GLU A 243 -9.48 -1.10 4.78
C GLU A 243 -10.96 -1.37 4.44
N GLU A 244 -11.75 -1.76 5.45
CA GLU A 244 -13.18 -2.06 5.29
C GLU A 244 -13.94 -0.85 4.76
N PHE A 245 -13.65 0.33 5.30
CA PHE A 245 -14.28 1.56 4.89
C PHE A 245 -13.99 1.92 3.42
N LEU A 246 -12.71 1.94 3.04
CA LEU A 246 -12.31 2.28 1.67
C LEU A 246 -12.85 1.26 0.68
N TRP A 247 -12.83 -0.03 1.04
CA TRP A 247 -13.43 -1.07 0.21
C TRP A 247 -14.92 -0.79 -0.05
N VAL A 248 -15.70 -0.45 0.99
CA VAL A 248 -17.14 -0.23 0.84
C VAL A 248 -17.45 0.99 -0.02
N GLU A 249 -16.72 2.09 0.14
CA GLU A 249 -16.99 3.32 -0.63
C GLU A 249 -16.48 3.26 -2.07
N THR A 250 -15.34 2.64 -2.34
CA THR A 250 -14.69 2.79 -3.66
C THR A 250 -14.77 1.55 -4.54
N SER A 251 -14.88 0.33 -3.99
CA SER A 251 -14.77 -0.90 -4.80
C SER A 251 -15.85 -1.02 -5.88
N ASN A 252 -17.12 -0.78 -5.53
CA ASN A 252 -18.23 -0.89 -6.46
C ASN A 252 -18.16 0.14 -7.59
N ASP A 253 -17.78 1.38 -7.25
CA ASP A 253 -17.67 2.48 -8.21
C ASP A 253 -16.51 2.25 -9.17
N ILE A 254 -15.35 1.81 -8.65
CA ILE A 254 -14.19 1.47 -9.48
C ILE A 254 -14.51 0.28 -10.38
N GLU A 255 -15.05 -0.82 -9.84
CA GLU A 255 -15.40 -1.99 -10.66
C GLU A 255 -16.44 -1.69 -11.74
N GLY A 256 -17.47 -0.92 -11.39
CA GLY A 256 -18.52 -0.51 -12.32
C GLY A 256 -17.97 0.32 -13.47
N ALA A 257 -17.17 1.34 -13.14
CA ALA A 257 -16.55 2.21 -14.14
C ALA A 257 -15.49 1.47 -14.98
N LEU A 258 -14.66 0.62 -14.37
CA LEU A 258 -13.68 -0.20 -15.10
C LEU A 258 -14.37 -1.13 -16.10
N ARG A 259 -15.46 -1.82 -15.71
CA ARG A 259 -16.21 -2.69 -16.63
C ARG A 259 -16.75 -1.89 -17.82
N ALA A 260 -17.31 -0.71 -17.60
CA ALA A 260 -17.81 0.14 -18.67
C ALA A 260 -16.69 0.61 -19.61
N MET A 261 -15.53 1.00 -19.06
CA MET A 261 -14.37 1.46 -19.83
C MET A 261 -13.79 0.35 -20.72
N PHE A 262 -13.61 -0.86 -20.18
CA PHE A 262 -13.10 -1.99 -20.96
C PHE A 262 -14.12 -2.46 -22.01
N ALA A 263 -15.42 -2.46 -21.70
CA ALA A 263 -16.46 -2.78 -22.68
C ALA A 263 -16.50 -1.81 -23.86
N SER A 264 -16.22 -0.52 -23.63
CA SER A 264 -16.15 0.49 -24.68
C SER A 264 -14.91 0.38 -25.58
N ARG A 265 -13.87 -0.34 -25.15
CA ARG A 265 -12.57 -0.45 -25.83
C ARG A 265 -12.22 -1.90 -26.14
N GLN A 266 -13.09 -2.55 -26.91
CA GLN A 266 -12.86 -3.90 -27.43
C GLN A 266 -11.52 -4.00 -28.18
N GLY A 267 -10.80 -5.10 -27.97
CA GLY A 267 -9.52 -5.40 -28.61
C GLY A 267 -8.26 -5.06 -27.82
N ILE A 268 -8.37 -4.48 -26.62
CA ILE A 268 -7.22 -4.25 -25.72
C ILE A 268 -7.15 -5.34 -24.64
N ALA A 269 -8.25 -5.54 -23.91
CA ALA A 269 -8.39 -6.61 -22.93
C ALA A 269 -9.89 -6.88 -22.71
N ASP A 270 -10.28 -8.15 -22.59
CA ASP A 270 -11.69 -8.53 -22.49
C ASP A 270 -12.29 -8.27 -21.11
N LYS A 271 -11.45 -8.21 -20.07
CA LYS A 271 -11.88 -8.01 -18.68
C LYS A 271 -10.90 -7.11 -17.93
N PRO A 272 -11.39 -6.21 -17.06
CA PRO A 272 -10.54 -5.47 -16.15
C PRO A 272 -9.89 -6.41 -15.12
N PRO A 273 -8.67 -6.12 -14.66
CA PRO A 273 -8.06 -6.82 -13.54
C PRO A 273 -8.94 -6.67 -12.28
N PRO A 274 -9.08 -7.73 -11.46
CA PRO A 274 -9.89 -7.68 -10.25
C PRO A 274 -9.23 -6.76 -9.22
N LEU A 275 -10.05 -6.00 -8.48
CA LEU A 275 -9.57 -5.25 -7.32
C LEU A 275 -9.34 -6.21 -6.16
N GLU A 276 -8.11 -6.30 -5.69
CA GLU A 276 -7.78 -7.14 -4.54
C GLU A 276 -7.87 -6.36 -3.23
N ARG A 277 -8.40 -6.99 -2.18
CA ARG A 277 -8.38 -6.43 -0.83
C ARG A 277 -6.96 -6.21 -0.29
N SER A 278 -5.98 -6.96 -0.79
CA SER A 278 -4.56 -6.80 -0.49
C SER A 278 -4.04 -5.39 -0.78
N ALA A 279 -4.50 -4.77 -1.87
CA ALA A 279 -4.14 -3.39 -2.25
C ALA A 279 -4.68 -2.36 -1.25
N TYR A 280 -5.92 -2.56 -0.79
CA TYR A 280 -6.53 -1.73 0.27
C TYR A 280 -5.80 -1.89 1.61
N ARG A 281 -5.35 -3.10 1.94
CA ARG A 281 -4.53 -3.35 3.12
C ARG A 281 -3.20 -2.61 3.05
N SER A 282 -2.51 -2.70 1.91
CA SER A 282 -1.24 -1.99 1.69
C SER A 282 -1.41 -0.48 1.86
N PHE A 283 -2.49 0.06 1.30
CA PHE A 283 -2.83 1.47 1.47
C PHE A 283 -3.15 1.84 2.92
N ALA A 284 -3.93 1.03 3.64
CA ALA A 284 -4.24 1.24 5.05
C ALA A 284 -2.95 1.26 5.92
N VAL A 285 -1.99 0.40 5.61
CA VAL A 285 -0.65 0.41 6.25
C VAL A 285 0.07 1.73 5.98
N GLY A 286 -0.05 2.26 4.76
CA GLY A 286 0.41 3.61 4.41
C GLY A 286 -0.20 4.71 5.26
N CYS A 287 -1.52 4.70 5.40
CA CYS A 287 -2.25 5.63 6.27
C CYS A 287 -1.74 5.55 7.72
N TRP A 288 -1.51 4.35 8.24
CA TRP A 288 -0.98 4.16 9.59
C TRP A 288 0.44 4.74 9.77
N LYS A 289 1.33 4.57 8.80
CA LYS A 289 2.67 5.17 8.85
C LYS A 289 2.60 6.70 8.92
N LEU A 290 1.76 7.30 8.07
CA LEU A 290 1.57 8.76 8.06
C LEU A 290 0.96 9.27 9.37
N LEU A 291 0.02 8.51 9.96
CA LEU A 291 -0.52 8.79 11.30
C LEU A 291 0.59 8.81 12.34
N THR A 292 1.46 7.80 12.38
CA THR A 292 2.52 7.72 13.39
C THR A 292 3.62 8.76 13.22
N GLU A 293 3.85 9.25 12.00
CA GLU A 293 4.84 10.29 11.72
C GLU A 293 4.35 11.71 12.09
N HIS A 294 3.04 11.94 12.13
CA HIS A 294 2.44 13.28 12.26
C HIS A 294 1.48 13.43 13.46
N ALA A 295 1.35 12.40 14.31
CA ALA A 295 0.63 12.43 15.59
C ALA A 295 1.53 12.86 16.74
#